data_AF-A0A7T5UQL5-F1
#
_entry.id   AF-A0A7T5UQL5-F1
#
_cell.length_a   1.000
_cell.length_b   1.000
_cell.length_c   1.000
_cell.angle_alpha   90.00
_cell.angle_beta   90.00
_cell.angle_gamma   90.00
#
_symmetry.space_group_name_H-M   'P 1'
#
loop_
_entity.id
_entity.type
_entity.pdbx_description
1 polymer ?
#
loop_
_entity_poly.entity_id
_entity_poly.type
_entity_poly.pdbx_seq_one_letter_code
_entity_poly.pdbx_strand_id
1 'polypeptide(L)'
;MKKRIYINILSIFFLFFIFFSPFLLSKVLSVECKPGFTYQDEKELEIIKNLCEQKVNDLRNKANTLSSQIQFMDTQVYLTTLKIKATEQKIIDTQKEIELINSRIEGLDNSLNYLSKMLLKRIVQGYKTQSTSLFNLFFDSDTANDFLSKVKYQKTTQENTQKLLVQVQESKLNFEEQKKLRETKKAELDLLQNTLNAQKQDLDNQKVQKQKLLADTRNDESTYQQLLATAQKQLAGFKSFVQTAGGGAISANGFGSGSDGWYMSQRDQRWAYKTMGYSSDSILEVGCLITDVAMIMKKYGVDWTPANIASDPGYFFSNTAYMLHPSQFSWPNGMKYSNIPISSIEDEIKNDRPVIVGLYAGKYGTHYVILKKLEGNDYIMHDPYYGPDKKFSDYYSKGSIFVAGVFR
;
A
#
# COMPACT_ATOMS: atom_id res chain seq x y z
N MET A 1 45.55 -62.11 -55.51
CA MET A 1 45.00 -61.97 -54.15
C MET A 1 43.81 -61.02 -54.18
N LYS A 2 42.61 -61.51 -53.90
CA LYS A 2 41.36 -60.72 -53.85
C LYS A 2 41.22 -60.06 -52.47
N LYS A 3 40.97 -58.75 -52.42
CA LYS A 3 40.24 -58.11 -51.33
C LYS A 3 39.26 -57.09 -51.92
N ARG A 4 37.97 -57.41 -51.78
CA ARG A 4 36.84 -56.51 -52.03
C ARG A 4 36.70 -55.58 -50.83
N ILE A 5 36.53 -54.28 -51.06
CA ILE A 5 36.07 -53.32 -50.06
C ILE A 5 34.63 -52.96 -50.44
N TYR A 6 33.69 -53.34 -49.56
CA TYR A 6 32.30 -52.90 -49.60
C TYR A 6 32.21 -51.59 -48.80
N ILE A 7 31.82 -50.49 -49.44
CA ILE A 7 31.49 -49.23 -48.77
C ILE A 7 29.96 -49.19 -48.60
N ASN A 8 29.54 -49.05 -47.33
CA ASN A 8 28.16 -49.05 -46.88
C ASN A 8 27.35 -47.85 -47.44
N ILE A 9 26.29 -48.15 -48.20
CA ILE A 9 25.25 -47.20 -48.64
C ILE A 9 24.24 -47.00 -47.50
N LEU A 10 24.70 -46.53 -46.33
CA LEU A 10 23.82 -46.22 -45.19
C LEU A 10 24.07 -44.83 -44.58
N SER A 11 24.90 -44.00 -45.21
CA SER A 11 25.24 -42.66 -44.70
C SER A 11 24.82 -41.50 -45.62
N ILE A 12 24.07 -41.76 -46.69
CA ILE A 12 23.59 -40.72 -47.63
C ILE A 12 22.08 -40.42 -47.47
N PHE A 13 21.38 -41.08 -46.54
CA PHE A 13 19.98 -40.77 -46.24
C PHE A 13 19.77 -39.96 -44.95
N PHE A 14 20.85 -39.59 -44.26
CA PHE A 14 20.79 -38.82 -42.99
C PHE A 14 21.11 -37.32 -43.15
N LEU A 15 21.28 -36.83 -44.39
CA LEU A 15 21.64 -35.44 -44.68
C LEU A 15 20.54 -34.65 -45.42
N PHE A 16 19.35 -35.24 -45.61
CA PHE A 16 18.23 -34.60 -46.32
C PHE A 16 16.94 -34.43 -45.49
N PHE A 17 17.02 -34.60 -44.17
CA PHE A 17 15.86 -34.45 -43.25
C PHE A 17 16.04 -33.33 -42.20
N ILE A 18 16.97 -32.40 -42.41
CA ILE A 18 17.26 -31.28 -41.47
C ILE A 18 16.76 -29.91 -42.00
N PHE A 19 16.21 -29.82 -43.21
CA PHE A 19 15.95 -28.51 -43.85
C PHE A 19 14.49 -28.10 -44.08
N PHE A 20 13.49 -28.75 -43.49
CA PHE A 20 12.10 -28.28 -43.60
C PHE A 20 11.28 -28.59 -42.33
N SER A 21 11.74 -28.10 -41.18
CA SER A 21 10.81 -27.82 -40.07
C SER A 21 10.28 -26.40 -40.28
N PRO A 22 8.98 -26.18 -40.53
CA PRO A 22 8.42 -24.85 -40.49
C PRO A 22 8.48 -24.42 -39.03
N PHE A 23 9.54 -23.70 -38.68
CA PHE A 23 9.64 -22.98 -37.44
C PHE A 23 8.44 -22.03 -37.42
N LEU A 24 7.39 -22.44 -36.71
CA LEU A 24 6.29 -21.59 -36.32
C LEU A 24 6.90 -20.47 -35.49
N LEU A 25 7.31 -19.38 -36.17
CA LEU A 25 7.50 -18.09 -35.53
C LEU A 25 6.13 -17.69 -34.98
N SER A 26 5.89 -18.10 -33.74
CA SER A 26 4.93 -17.43 -32.89
C SER A 26 5.41 -15.99 -32.84
N LYS A 27 4.58 -15.06 -33.36
CA LYS A 27 4.74 -13.64 -33.06
C LYS A 27 4.60 -13.51 -31.54
N VAL A 28 5.71 -13.60 -30.82
CA VAL A 28 5.79 -13.09 -29.47
C VAL A 28 5.74 -11.59 -29.65
N LEU A 29 4.55 -11.01 -29.51
CA LEU A 29 4.44 -9.59 -29.20
C LEU A 29 5.28 -9.39 -27.94
N SER A 30 6.44 -8.77 -28.07
CA SER A 30 7.24 -8.35 -26.93
C SER A 30 6.43 -7.27 -26.22
N VAL A 31 5.63 -7.69 -25.26
CA VAL A 31 4.94 -6.79 -24.34
C VAL A 31 6.05 -6.06 -23.58
N GLU A 32 6.14 -4.76 -23.80
CA GLU A 32 7.15 -3.92 -23.17
C GLU A 32 6.49 -2.95 -22.20
N CYS A 33 7.15 -2.71 -21.06
CA CYS A 33 6.78 -1.61 -20.18
C CYS A 33 7.18 -0.26 -20.82
N LYS A 34 6.31 0.24 -21.71
CA LYS A 34 6.44 1.54 -22.38
C LYS A 34 5.10 2.29 -22.38
N PRO A 35 5.10 3.62 -22.14
CA PRO A 35 3.92 4.46 -22.29
C PRO A 35 3.32 4.34 -23.69
N GLY A 36 1.99 4.27 -23.78
CA GLY A 36 1.25 4.21 -25.04
C GLY A 36 0.88 2.81 -25.54
N PHE A 37 1.22 1.75 -24.80
CA PHE A 37 0.72 0.41 -25.10
C PHE A 37 -0.77 0.32 -24.75
N THR A 38 -1.60 -0.02 -25.73
CA THR A 38 -3.03 -0.29 -25.52
C THR A 38 -3.22 -1.76 -25.16
N TYR A 39 -3.79 -2.03 -23.98
CA TYR A 39 -4.16 -3.38 -23.54
C TYR A 39 -5.63 -3.64 -23.90
N GLN A 40 -5.93 -4.88 -24.32
CA GLN A 40 -7.27 -5.27 -24.77
C GLN A 40 -8.12 -5.89 -23.65
N ASP A 41 -7.49 -6.49 -22.64
CA ASP A 41 -8.19 -7.12 -21.53
C ASP A 41 -7.44 -6.99 -20.18
N GLU A 42 -8.10 -7.43 -19.10
CA GLU A 42 -7.56 -7.37 -17.73
C GLU A 42 -6.30 -8.24 -17.55
N LYS A 43 -6.16 -9.34 -18.32
CA LYS A 43 -4.99 -10.23 -18.23
C LYS A 43 -3.76 -9.56 -18.84
N GLU A 44 -3.90 -8.92 -19.99
CA GLU A 44 -2.83 -8.15 -20.61
C GLU A 44 -2.38 -6.99 -19.71
N LEU A 45 -3.33 -6.28 -19.09
CA LEU A 45 -3.01 -5.23 -18.12
C LEU A 45 -2.18 -5.75 -16.94
N GLU A 46 -2.54 -6.93 -16.42
CA GLU A 46 -1.80 -7.54 -15.31
C GLU A 46 -0.39 -7.98 -15.72
N ILE A 47 -0.23 -8.52 -16.93
CA ILE A 47 1.08 -8.87 -17.49
C ILE A 47 1.96 -7.61 -17.61
N ILE A 48 1.42 -6.50 -18.15
CA ILE A 48 2.17 -5.25 -18.29
C ILE A 48 2.56 -4.69 -16.92
N LYS A 49 1.65 -4.71 -15.93
CA LYS A 49 1.96 -4.27 -14.57
C LYS A 49 3.13 -5.07 -13.98
N ASN A 50 3.10 -6.39 -14.08
CA ASN A 50 4.17 -7.27 -13.57
C ASN A 50 5.51 -7.00 -14.26
N LEU A 51 5.50 -6.81 -15.59
CA LEU A 51 6.70 -6.45 -16.34
C LEU A 51 7.25 -5.08 -15.93
N CYS A 52 6.37 -4.10 -15.71
CA CYS A 52 6.76 -2.79 -15.21
C CYS A 52 7.32 -2.87 -13.78
N GLU A 53 6.73 -3.68 -12.90
CA GLU A 53 7.23 -3.90 -11.54
C GLU A 53 8.63 -4.52 -11.54
N GLN A 54 8.87 -5.54 -12.39
CA GLN A 54 10.20 -6.12 -12.58
C GLN A 54 11.20 -5.06 -13.07
N LYS A 55 10.81 -4.27 -14.09
CA LYS A 55 11.66 -3.21 -14.64
C LYS A 55 11.97 -2.11 -13.63
N VAL A 56 11.01 -1.71 -12.80
CA VAL A 56 11.23 -0.76 -11.70
C VAL A 56 12.25 -1.32 -10.71
N ASN A 57 12.13 -2.59 -10.32
CA ASN A 57 13.07 -3.23 -9.40
C ASN A 57 14.48 -3.35 -10.00
N ASP A 58 14.59 -3.68 -11.29
CA ASP A 58 15.87 -3.75 -11.99
C ASP A 58 16.56 -2.37 -12.10
N LEU A 59 15.78 -1.35 -12.43
CA LEU A 59 16.27 0.02 -12.58
C LEU A 59 16.63 0.65 -11.23
N ARG A 60 15.93 0.30 -10.14
CA ARG A 60 16.18 0.84 -8.79
C ARG A 60 17.66 0.75 -8.40
N ASN A 61 18.30 -0.37 -8.71
CA ASN A 61 19.70 -0.64 -8.35
C ASN A 61 20.71 -0.21 -9.44
N LYS A 62 20.23 0.21 -10.61
CA LYS A 62 21.06 0.56 -11.78
C LYS A 62 21.01 2.04 -12.15
N ALA A 63 20.21 2.85 -11.44
CA ALA A 63 20.01 4.27 -11.71
C ALA A 63 21.19 5.16 -11.26
N ASN A 64 22.36 4.92 -11.86
CA ASN A 64 23.61 5.62 -11.54
C ASN A 64 23.85 6.85 -12.42
N THR A 65 22.99 7.13 -13.40
CA THR A 65 23.07 8.29 -14.29
C THR A 65 21.77 9.07 -14.28
N LEU A 66 21.78 10.33 -14.68
CA LEU A 66 20.56 11.14 -14.76
C LEU A 66 19.55 10.48 -15.71
N SER A 67 20.02 9.99 -16.87
CA SER A 67 19.16 9.31 -17.83
C SER A 67 18.53 8.03 -17.28
N SER A 68 19.28 7.21 -16.54
CA SER A 68 18.74 5.97 -15.96
C SER A 68 17.79 6.24 -14.80
N GLN A 69 18.04 7.30 -14.02
CA GLN A 69 17.13 7.77 -12.99
C GLN A 69 15.82 8.32 -13.57
N ILE A 70 15.88 9.12 -14.63
CA ILE A 70 14.68 9.59 -15.35
C ILE A 70 13.89 8.40 -15.88
N GLN A 71 14.56 7.40 -16.46
CA GLN A 71 13.91 6.18 -16.95
C GLN A 71 13.23 5.39 -15.82
N PHE A 72 13.86 5.29 -14.65
CA PHE A 72 13.27 4.68 -13.46
C PHE A 72 11.98 5.41 -13.05
N MET A 73 12.04 6.74 -12.92
CA MET A 73 10.89 7.57 -12.53
C MET A 73 9.77 7.51 -13.57
N ASP A 74 10.09 7.50 -14.86
CA ASP A 74 9.10 7.35 -15.94
C ASP A 74 8.42 5.98 -15.91
N THR A 75 9.19 4.93 -15.63
CA THR A 75 8.64 3.58 -15.48
C THR A 75 7.72 3.50 -14.26
N GLN A 76 8.08 4.15 -13.14
CA GLN A 76 7.23 4.23 -11.95
C GLN A 76 5.93 5.00 -12.23
N VAL A 77 6.02 6.21 -12.80
CA VAL A 77 4.86 7.01 -13.20
C VAL A 77 3.92 6.21 -14.10
N TYR A 78 4.49 5.47 -15.05
CA TYR A 78 3.71 4.61 -15.94
C TYR A 78 3.03 3.46 -15.19
N LEU A 79 3.74 2.73 -14.33
CA LEU A 79 3.18 1.67 -13.50
C LEU A 79 2.03 2.18 -12.61
N THR A 80 2.22 3.31 -11.93
CA THR A 80 1.19 3.93 -11.09
C THR A 80 -0.02 4.33 -11.92
N THR A 81 0.19 4.86 -13.13
CA THR A 81 -0.90 5.18 -14.07
C THR A 81 -1.69 3.92 -14.46
N LEU A 82 -1.02 2.79 -14.70
CA LEU A 82 -1.70 1.53 -14.99
C LEU A 82 -2.50 1.01 -13.78
N LYS A 83 -1.96 1.14 -12.56
CA LYS A 83 -2.66 0.78 -11.31
C LYS A 83 -3.91 1.62 -11.10
N ILE A 84 -3.84 2.92 -11.40
CA ILE A 84 -4.98 3.84 -11.36
C ILE A 84 -6.06 3.37 -12.33
N LYS A 85 -5.71 3.13 -13.60
CA LYS A 85 -6.68 2.66 -14.60
C LYS A 85 -7.34 1.33 -14.21
N ALA A 86 -6.56 0.39 -13.68
CA ALA A 86 -7.09 -0.88 -13.19
C ALA A 86 -8.10 -0.67 -12.04
N THR A 87 -7.78 0.23 -11.11
CA THR A 87 -8.64 0.55 -9.96
C THR A 87 -9.91 1.27 -10.39
N GLU A 88 -9.81 2.23 -11.32
CA GLU A 88 -10.95 2.91 -11.92
C GLU A 88 -11.90 1.94 -12.64
N GLN A 89 -11.36 0.96 -13.37
CA GLN A 89 -12.18 -0.09 -14.00
C GLN A 89 -12.91 -0.95 -12.97
N LYS A 90 -12.21 -1.38 -11.91
CA LYS A 90 -12.83 -2.15 -10.80
C LYS A 90 -13.94 -1.38 -10.09
N ILE A 91 -13.77 -0.06 -9.92
CA ILE A 91 -14.82 0.82 -9.38
C ILE A 91 -16.05 0.79 -10.27
N ILE A 92 -15.88 0.97 -11.59
CA ILE A 92 -16.99 0.93 -12.56
C ILE A 92 -17.72 -0.40 -12.52
N ASP A 93 -16.98 -1.52 -12.48
CA ASP A 93 -17.60 -2.85 -12.49
C ASP A 93 -18.30 -3.15 -11.17
N THR A 94 -17.72 -2.75 -10.04
CA THR A 94 -18.36 -2.86 -8.72
C THR A 94 -19.64 -2.02 -8.63
N GLN A 95 -19.65 -0.81 -9.22
CA GLN A 95 -20.85 0.02 -9.31
C GLN A 95 -21.96 -0.66 -10.11
N LYS A 96 -21.63 -1.24 -11.27
CA LYS A 96 -22.59 -2.02 -12.07
C LYS A 96 -23.13 -3.23 -11.30
N GLU A 97 -22.27 -3.95 -10.58
CA GLU A 97 -22.71 -5.06 -9.72
C GLU A 97 -23.70 -4.60 -8.65
N ILE A 98 -23.45 -3.46 -8.00
CA ILE A 98 -24.36 -2.86 -7.02
C ILE A 98 -25.70 -2.49 -7.66
N GLU A 99 -25.71 -1.91 -8.87
CA GLU A 99 -26.93 -1.59 -9.62
C GLU A 99 -27.76 -2.84 -9.94
N LEU A 100 -27.10 -3.92 -10.37
CA LEU A 100 -27.73 -5.21 -10.62
C LEU A 100 -28.32 -5.82 -9.34
N ILE A 101 -27.60 -5.74 -8.22
CA ILE A 101 -28.08 -6.20 -6.91
C ILE A 101 -29.30 -5.36 -6.46
N ASN A 102 -29.26 -4.04 -6.64
CA ASN A 102 -30.40 -3.17 -6.31
C ASN A 102 -31.65 -3.54 -7.12
N SER A 103 -31.50 -3.78 -8.43
CA SER A 103 -32.60 -4.25 -9.28
C SER A 103 -33.18 -5.58 -8.81
N ARG A 104 -32.32 -6.52 -8.37
CA ARG A 104 -32.74 -7.81 -7.79
C ARG A 104 -33.48 -7.64 -6.46
N ILE A 105 -32.98 -6.76 -5.59
CA ILE A 105 -33.61 -6.44 -4.30
C ILE A 105 -35.02 -5.87 -4.54
N GLU A 106 -35.19 -4.96 -5.49
CA GLU A 106 -36.50 -4.38 -5.83
C GLU A 106 -37.47 -5.46 -6.36
N GLY A 107 -37.00 -6.36 -7.24
CA GLY A 107 -37.79 -7.49 -7.71
C GLY A 107 -38.21 -8.46 -6.59
N LEU A 108 -37.29 -8.74 -5.66
CA LEU A 108 -37.56 -9.57 -4.48
C LEU A 108 -38.51 -8.90 -3.50
N ASP A 109 -38.42 -7.58 -3.29
CA ASP A 109 -39.33 -6.83 -2.42
C ASP A 109 -40.76 -6.86 -2.97
N ASN A 110 -40.93 -6.60 -4.27
CA ASN A 110 -42.22 -6.70 -4.94
C ASN A 110 -42.83 -8.11 -4.83
N SER A 111 -42.01 -9.14 -5.05
CA SER A 111 -42.43 -10.54 -4.93
C SER A 111 -42.81 -10.90 -3.50
N LEU A 112 -42.00 -10.50 -2.52
CA LEU A 112 -42.24 -10.74 -1.11
C LEU A 112 -43.52 -10.04 -0.63
N ASN A 113 -43.75 -8.80 -1.06
CA ASN A 113 -44.97 -8.04 -0.79
C ASN A 113 -46.21 -8.73 -1.36
N TYR A 114 -46.14 -9.19 -2.62
CA TYR A 114 -47.23 -9.93 -3.25
C TYR A 114 -47.54 -11.25 -2.53
N LEU A 115 -46.51 -12.08 -2.29
CA LEU A 115 -46.66 -13.38 -1.64
C LEU A 115 -47.17 -13.22 -0.20
N SER A 116 -46.68 -12.22 0.54
CA SER A 116 -47.14 -11.94 1.91
C SER A 116 -48.60 -11.51 1.96
N LYS A 117 -49.06 -10.66 1.03
CA LYS A 117 -50.48 -10.28 0.91
C LYS A 117 -51.36 -11.49 0.58
N MET A 118 -50.91 -12.35 -0.33
CA MET A 118 -51.62 -13.59 -0.68
C MET A 118 -51.69 -14.56 0.50
N LEU A 119 -50.61 -14.70 1.26
CA LEU A 119 -50.56 -15.55 2.43
C LEU A 119 -51.52 -15.04 3.52
N LEU A 120 -51.49 -13.73 3.81
CA LEU A 120 -52.42 -13.08 4.73
C LEU A 120 -53.88 -13.33 4.33
N LYS A 121 -54.22 -13.14 3.05
CA LYS A 121 -55.58 -13.39 2.54
C LYS A 121 -56.00 -14.85 2.76
N ARG A 122 -55.12 -15.81 2.51
CA ARG A 122 -55.38 -17.24 2.74
C ARG A 122 -55.53 -17.59 4.22
N ILE A 123 -54.69 -17.04 5.09
CA ILE A 123 -54.78 -17.25 6.54
C ILE A 123 -56.11 -16.72 7.07
N VAL A 124 -56.51 -15.50 6.67
CA VAL A 124 -57.81 -14.92 7.07
C VAL A 124 -58.98 -15.74 6.54
N GLN A 125 -58.93 -16.20 5.29
CA GLN A 125 -59.96 -17.08 4.72
C GLN A 125 -60.02 -18.42 5.47
N GLY A 126 -58.88 -19.04 5.73
CA GLY A 126 -58.77 -20.28 6.50
C GLY A 126 -59.37 -20.13 7.90
N TYR A 127 -59.07 -19.04 8.60
CA TYR A 127 -59.66 -18.76 9.92
C TYR A 127 -61.20 -18.62 9.86
N LYS A 128 -61.72 -17.92 8.85
CA LYS A 128 -63.16 -17.76 8.64
C LYS A 128 -63.86 -19.09 8.30
N THR A 129 -63.17 -20.03 7.67
CA THR A 129 -63.73 -21.35 7.32
C THR A 129 -63.46 -22.43 8.37
N GLN A 130 -62.56 -22.19 9.33
CA GLN A 130 -62.22 -23.14 10.39
C GLN A 130 -63.37 -23.39 11.40
N SER A 131 -64.44 -22.61 11.35
CA SER A 131 -65.65 -22.83 12.16
C SER A 131 -66.53 -24.00 11.68
N THR A 132 -66.19 -24.70 10.59
CA THR A 132 -66.91 -25.90 10.15
C THR A 132 -66.16 -27.17 10.57
N SER A 133 -66.68 -27.85 11.60
CA SER A 133 -66.22 -29.19 12.01
C SER A 133 -66.35 -30.18 10.84
N LEU A 134 -65.50 -31.22 10.77
CA LEU A 134 -65.65 -32.33 9.80
C LEU A 134 -67.04 -32.96 9.88
N PHE A 135 -67.66 -32.95 11.07
CA PHE A 135 -69.04 -33.35 11.28
C PHE A 135 -70.03 -32.40 10.59
N ASN A 136 -69.83 -31.08 10.69
CA ASN A 136 -70.65 -30.10 9.98
C ASN A 136 -70.47 -30.23 8.46
N LEU A 137 -69.24 -30.49 7.99
CA LEU A 137 -68.95 -30.70 6.57
C LEU A 137 -69.65 -31.96 6.00
N PHE A 138 -69.80 -33.00 6.82
CA PHE A 138 -70.52 -34.22 6.49
C PHE A 138 -72.03 -33.99 6.41
N PHE A 139 -72.61 -33.29 7.39
CA PHE A 139 -74.04 -32.97 7.40
C PHE A 139 -74.46 -31.94 6.34
N ASP A 140 -73.53 -31.09 5.90
CA ASP A 140 -73.74 -30.05 4.88
C ASP A 140 -73.42 -30.56 3.45
N SER A 141 -73.35 -31.89 3.25
CA SER A 141 -73.01 -32.50 1.96
C SER A 141 -74.14 -33.35 1.40
N ASP A 142 -74.48 -33.13 0.13
CA ASP A 142 -75.62 -33.77 -0.53
C ASP A 142 -75.31 -35.21 -0.97
N THR A 143 -74.03 -35.55 -1.18
CA THR A 143 -73.57 -36.88 -1.60
C THR A 143 -72.19 -37.23 -1.01
N ALA A 144 -71.86 -38.53 -0.96
CA ALA A 144 -70.53 -38.99 -0.54
C ALA A 144 -69.39 -38.41 -1.41
N ASN A 145 -69.66 -38.15 -2.69
CA ASN A 145 -68.69 -37.54 -3.61
C ASN A 145 -68.49 -36.03 -3.32
N ASP A 146 -69.55 -35.33 -2.90
CA ASP A 146 -69.50 -33.94 -2.47
C ASP A 146 -68.69 -33.78 -1.16
N PHE A 147 -68.96 -34.65 -0.16
CA PHE A 147 -68.15 -34.71 1.07
C PHE A 147 -66.66 -34.94 0.77
N LEU A 148 -66.33 -35.95 -0.04
CA LEU A 148 -64.94 -36.27 -0.38
C LEU A 148 -64.26 -35.11 -1.13
N SER A 149 -65.00 -34.41 -1.99
CA SER A 149 -64.53 -33.24 -2.72
C SER A 149 -64.23 -32.07 -1.78
N LYS A 150 -65.13 -31.79 -0.81
CA LYS A 150 -64.95 -30.75 0.21
C LYS A 150 -63.75 -31.04 1.13
N VAL A 151 -63.57 -32.29 1.57
CA VAL A 151 -62.40 -32.71 2.37
C VAL A 151 -61.10 -32.59 1.56
N LYS A 152 -61.10 -33.05 0.30
CA LYS A 152 -59.95 -32.92 -0.60
C LYS A 152 -59.60 -31.44 -0.83
N TYR A 153 -60.60 -30.59 -1.03
CA TYR A 153 -60.42 -29.15 -1.20
C TYR A 153 -59.76 -28.49 0.03
N GLN A 154 -60.21 -28.82 1.25
CA GLN A 154 -59.58 -28.31 2.48
C GLN A 154 -58.12 -28.76 2.59
N LYS A 155 -57.83 -30.04 2.35
CA LYS A 155 -56.46 -30.58 2.37
C LYS A 155 -55.57 -29.88 1.35
N THR A 156 -56.01 -29.77 0.09
CA THR A 156 -55.25 -29.07 -0.96
C THR A 156 -55.04 -27.58 -0.63
N THR A 157 -56.01 -26.93 0.03
CA THR A 157 -55.87 -25.54 0.46
C THR A 157 -54.81 -25.38 1.56
N GLN A 158 -54.76 -26.30 2.53
CA GLN A 158 -53.72 -26.33 3.56
C GLN A 158 -52.33 -26.55 2.94
N GLU A 159 -52.18 -27.56 2.07
CA GLU A 159 -50.92 -27.85 1.38
C GLU A 159 -50.43 -26.64 0.56
N ASN A 160 -51.32 -25.98 -0.19
CA ASN A 160 -50.96 -24.80 -0.96
C ASN A 160 -50.59 -23.60 -0.08
N THR A 161 -51.21 -23.46 1.10
CA THR A 161 -50.87 -22.41 2.06
C THR A 161 -49.51 -22.66 2.70
N GLN A 162 -49.19 -23.91 3.03
CA GLN A 162 -47.87 -24.30 3.52
C GLN A 162 -46.79 -24.04 2.45
N LYS A 163 -47.05 -24.40 1.18
CA LYS A 163 -46.15 -24.08 0.07
C LYS A 163 -45.91 -22.57 -0.06
N LEU A 164 -46.97 -21.76 0.05
CA LEU A 164 -46.86 -20.31 -0.01
C LEU A 164 -46.04 -19.74 1.16
N LEU A 165 -46.19 -20.28 2.37
CA LEU A 165 -45.37 -19.90 3.52
C LEU A 165 -43.88 -20.18 3.27
N VAL A 166 -43.54 -21.36 2.74
CA VAL A 166 -42.17 -21.72 2.37
C VAL A 166 -41.62 -20.73 1.32
N GLN A 167 -42.39 -20.41 0.28
CA GLN A 167 -41.98 -19.43 -0.74
C GLN A 167 -41.74 -18.03 -0.17
N VAL A 168 -42.58 -17.58 0.78
CA VAL A 168 -42.38 -16.30 1.49
C VAL A 168 -41.08 -16.34 2.28
N GLN A 169 -40.83 -17.43 3.00
CA GLN A 169 -39.62 -17.59 3.80
C GLN A 169 -38.35 -17.61 2.93
N GLU A 170 -38.34 -18.37 1.84
CA GLU A 170 -37.24 -18.42 0.87
C GLU A 170 -36.99 -17.04 0.24
N SER A 171 -38.06 -16.35 -0.19
CA SER A 171 -37.95 -15.00 -0.77
C SER A 171 -37.37 -14.00 0.24
N LYS A 172 -37.78 -14.09 1.51
CA LYS A 172 -37.23 -13.26 2.59
C LYS A 172 -35.75 -13.54 2.82
N LEU A 173 -35.34 -14.81 2.84
CA LEU A 173 -33.94 -15.18 3.02
C LEU A 173 -33.06 -14.66 1.87
N ASN A 174 -33.50 -14.84 0.63
CA ASN A 174 -32.78 -14.32 -0.55
C ASN A 174 -32.70 -12.79 -0.51
N PHE A 175 -33.79 -12.10 -0.15
CA PHE A 175 -33.80 -10.65 -0.01
C PHE A 175 -32.79 -10.14 1.03
N GLU A 176 -32.73 -10.76 2.21
CA GLU A 176 -31.74 -10.41 3.23
C GLU A 176 -30.31 -10.75 2.80
N GLU A 177 -30.09 -11.84 2.06
CA GLU A 177 -28.79 -12.18 1.48
C GLU A 177 -28.34 -11.14 0.44
N GLN A 178 -29.20 -10.74 -0.48
CA GLN A 178 -28.89 -9.70 -1.47
C GLN A 178 -28.60 -8.35 -0.80
N LYS A 179 -29.34 -7.97 0.25
CA LYS A 179 -29.03 -6.78 1.05
C LYS A 179 -27.65 -6.85 1.68
N LYS A 180 -27.29 -7.99 2.29
CA LYS A 180 -25.97 -8.19 2.88
C LYS A 180 -24.87 -8.09 1.82
N LEU A 181 -25.06 -8.72 0.66
CA LEU A 181 -24.13 -8.65 -0.46
C LEU A 181 -23.92 -7.20 -0.94
N ARG A 182 -25.00 -6.41 -1.02
CA ARG A 182 -24.93 -4.98 -1.37
C ARG A 182 -24.06 -4.20 -0.38
N GLU A 183 -24.25 -4.40 0.93
CA GLU A 183 -23.44 -3.68 1.93
C GLU A 183 -21.96 -4.08 1.85
N THR A 184 -21.65 -5.37 1.62
CA THR A 184 -20.28 -5.81 1.35
C THR A 184 -19.68 -5.12 0.12
N LYS A 185 -20.44 -5.03 -0.98
CA LYS A 185 -19.99 -4.39 -2.23
C LYS A 185 -19.81 -2.87 -2.09
N LYS A 186 -20.63 -2.21 -1.27
CA LYS A 186 -20.43 -0.80 -0.93
C LYS A 186 -19.14 -0.58 -0.13
N ALA A 187 -18.86 -1.43 0.85
CA ALA A 187 -17.61 -1.36 1.61
C ALA A 187 -16.38 -1.62 0.70
N GLU A 188 -16.49 -2.56 -0.24
CA GLU A 188 -15.46 -2.79 -1.27
C GLU A 188 -15.25 -1.54 -2.14
N LEU A 189 -16.33 -0.89 -2.58
CA LEU A 189 -16.28 0.34 -3.36
C LEU A 189 -15.60 1.49 -2.60
N ASP A 190 -15.92 1.69 -1.32
CA ASP A 190 -15.29 2.72 -0.48
C ASP A 190 -13.77 2.47 -0.33
N LEU A 191 -13.36 1.21 -0.15
CA LEU A 191 -11.96 0.82 -0.10
C LEU A 191 -11.23 1.09 -1.43
N LEU A 192 -11.87 0.77 -2.56
CA LEU A 192 -11.33 1.05 -3.90
C LEU A 192 -11.17 2.56 -4.12
N GLN A 193 -12.13 3.37 -3.67
CA GLN A 193 -12.06 4.83 -3.79
C GLN A 193 -10.91 5.42 -2.96
N ASN A 194 -10.71 4.92 -1.73
CA ASN A 194 -9.57 5.31 -0.90
C ASN A 194 -8.23 4.90 -1.54
N THR A 195 -8.18 3.70 -2.13
CA THR A 195 -7.01 3.22 -2.87
C THR A 195 -6.70 4.10 -4.07
N LEU A 196 -7.72 4.48 -4.84
CA LEU A 196 -7.58 5.36 -5.99
C LEU A 196 -7.03 6.74 -5.60
N ASN A 197 -7.53 7.31 -4.50
CA ASN A 197 -7.05 8.60 -4.00
C ASN A 197 -5.58 8.53 -3.58
N ALA A 198 -5.19 7.47 -2.87
CA ALA A 198 -3.79 7.25 -2.48
C ALA A 198 -2.88 7.07 -3.72
N GLN A 199 -3.32 6.31 -4.73
CA GLN A 199 -2.56 6.14 -5.98
C GLN A 199 -2.43 7.46 -6.76
N LYS A 200 -3.47 8.30 -6.77
CA LYS A 200 -3.43 9.63 -7.43
C LYS A 200 -2.45 10.57 -6.72
N GLN A 201 -2.41 10.54 -5.39
CA GLN A 201 -1.43 11.30 -4.61
C GLN A 201 0.00 10.80 -4.86
N ASP A 202 0.22 9.49 -4.87
CA ASP A 202 1.53 8.90 -5.20
C ASP A 202 1.99 9.28 -6.61
N LEU A 203 1.08 9.25 -7.60
CA LEU A 203 1.38 9.69 -8.97
C LEU A 203 1.80 11.17 -9.03
N ASP A 204 1.14 12.04 -8.26
CA ASP A 204 1.48 13.46 -8.22
C ASP A 204 2.86 13.68 -7.58
N ASN A 205 3.12 13.01 -6.45
CA ASN A 205 4.42 13.01 -5.79
C ASN A 205 5.55 12.53 -6.72
N GLN A 206 5.33 11.46 -7.48
CA GLN A 206 6.28 10.96 -8.48
C GLN A 206 6.59 12.01 -9.56
N LYS A 207 5.57 12.73 -10.04
CA LYS A 207 5.75 13.81 -11.04
C LYS A 207 6.50 15.01 -10.47
N VAL A 208 6.15 15.45 -9.27
CA VAL A 208 6.81 16.57 -8.58
C VAL A 208 8.27 16.26 -8.33
N GLN A 209 8.59 15.05 -7.88
CA GLN A 209 9.99 14.63 -7.69
C GLN A 209 10.76 14.60 -9.00
N LYS A 210 10.14 14.10 -10.09
CA LYS A 210 10.79 14.12 -11.41
C LYS A 210 11.10 15.55 -11.82
N GLN A 211 10.14 16.46 -11.70
CA GLN A 211 10.33 17.87 -12.03
C GLN A 211 11.43 18.50 -11.17
N LYS A 212 11.46 18.19 -9.86
CA LYS A 212 12.49 18.66 -8.94
C LYS A 212 13.88 18.15 -9.33
N LEU A 213 14.02 16.86 -9.64
CA LEU A 213 15.30 16.30 -10.11
C LEU A 213 15.78 17.01 -11.38
N LEU A 214 14.89 17.27 -12.33
CA LEU A 214 15.23 17.98 -13.57
C LEU A 214 15.61 19.45 -13.28
N ALA A 215 14.97 20.09 -12.31
CA ALA A 215 15.29 21.46 -11.90
C ALA A 215 16.63 21.56 -11.16
N ASP A 216 16.88 20.63 -10.23
CA ASP A 216 18.09 20.57 -9.41
C ASP A 216 19.31 20.21 -10.27
N THR A 217 19.14 19.32 -11.25
CA THR A 217 20.23 18.92 -12.17
C THR A 217 20.34 19.82 -13.39
N ARG A 218 19.30 20.60 -13.73
CA ARG A 218 19.21 21.39 -14.97
C ARG A 218 19.47 20.58 -16.24
N ASN A 219 19.10 19.29 -16.21
CA ASN A 219 19.41 18.31 -17.25
C ASN A 219 20.92 18.05 -17.46
N ASP A 220 21.77 18.38 -16.48
CA ASP A 220 23.20 18.20 -16.54
C ASP A 220 23.65 16.95 -15.75
N GLU A 221 24.28 16.01 -16.45
CA GLU A 221 24.77 14.76 -15.88
C GLU A 221 25.87 15.02 -14.83
N SER A 222 26.75 16.00 -15.05
CA SER A 222 27.83 16.31 -14.11
C SER A 222 27.28 16.78 -12.76
N THR A 223 26.28 17.67 -12.80
CA THR A 223 25.56 18.16 -11.62
C THR A 223 24.86 17.00 -10.90
N TYR A 224 24.21 16.09 -11.64
CA TYR A 224 23.61 14.89 -11.06
C TYR A 224 24.65 14.02 -10.32
N GLN A 225 25.79 13.74 -10.96
CA GLN A 225 26.86 12.93 -10.35
C GLN A 225 27.42 13.56 -9.09
N GLN A 226 27.57 14.90 -9.05
CA GLN A 226 28.03 15.62 -7.86
C GLN A 226 27.03 15.50 -6.69
N LEU A 227 25.74 15.67 -6.97
CA LEU A 227 24.68 15.51 -5.97
C LEU A 227 24.60 14.07 -5.48
N LEU A 228 24.67 13.09 -6.38
CA LEU A 228 24.66 11.66 -6.06
C LEU A 228 25.87 11.27 -5.21
N ALA A 229 27.07 11.73 -5.56
CA ALA A 229 28.27 11.48 -4.77
C ALA A 229 28.18 12.08 -3.35
N THR A 230 27.57 13.26 -3.22
CA THR A 230 27.31 13.89 -1.92
C THR A 230 26.34 13.04 -1.09
N ALA A 231 25.24 12.60 -1.70
CA ALA A 231 24.26 11.73 -1.07
C ALA A 231 24.89 10.41 -0.60
N GLN A 232 25.61 9.73 -1.49
CA GLN A 232 26.30 8.47 -1.19
C GLN A 232 27.34 8.62 -0.08
N LYS A 233 28.10 9.72 -0.06
CA LYS A 233 29.09 9.99 1.00
C LYS A 233 28.43 10.12 2.37
N GLN A 234 27.32 10.85 2.47
CA GLN A 234 26.60 11.00 3.73
C GLN A 234 25.99 9.67 4.21
N LEU A 235 25.36 8.92 3.30
CA LEU A 235 24.80 7.60 3.61
C LEU A 235 25.87 6.59 4.02
N ALA A 236 27.04 6.61 3.37
CA ALA A 236 28.18 5.79 3.76
C ALA A 236 28.68 6.15 5.18
N GLY A 237 28.66 7.44 5.54
CA GLY A 237 28.95 7.90 6.89
C GLY A 237 27.96 7.35 7.92
N PHE A 238 26.66 7.37 7.63
CA PHE A 238 25.64 6.77 8.51
C PHE A 238 25.83 5.26 8.66
N LYS A 239 26.04 4.54 7.55
CA LYS A 239 26.29 3.10 7.57
C LYS A 239 27.55 2.75 8.35
N SER A 240 28.64 3.52 8.19
CA SER A 240 29.87 3.31 8.94
C SER A 240 29.69 3.53 10.44
N PHE A 241 28.89 4.53 10.83
CA PHE A 241 28.50 4.72 12.22
C PHE A 241 27.73 3.49 12.75
N VAL A 242 26.66 3.08 12.08
CA VAL A 242 25.82 1.93 12.50
C VAL A 242 26.64 0.64 12.61
N GLN A 243 27.52 0.37 11.65
CA GLN A 243 28.43 -0.78 11.68
C GLN A 243 29.37 -0.74 12.88
N THR A 244 29.89 0.44 13.23
CA THR A 244 30.80 0.62 14.37
C THR A 244 30.07 0.55 15.71
N ALA A 245 28.89 1.15 15.79
CA ALA A 245 28.04 1.16 16.97
C ALA A 245 27.49 -0.24 17.29
N GLY A 246 27.25 -1.06 16.25
CA GLY A 246 26.75 -2.42 16.38
C GLY A 246 25.31 -2.51 16.89
N GLY A 247 24.79 -3.72 17.02
CA GLY A 247 23.40 -3.96 17.41
C GLY A 247 22.42 -3.95 16.24
N GLY A 248 21.21 -4.46 16.48
CA GLY A 248 20.15 -4.57 15.47
C GLY A 248 18.85 -3.89 15.94
N ALA A 249 17.74 -4.27 15.32
CA ALA A 249 16.43 -3.81 15.76
C ALA A 249 16.17 -4.19 17.23
N ILE A 250 15.45 -3.33 17.93
CA ILE A 250 15.01 -3.52 19.32
C ILE A 250 13.49 -3.66 19.36
N SER A 251 12.97 -4.20 20.46
CA SER A 251 11.52 -4.27 20.68
C SER A 251 10.86 -2.89 20.58
N ALA A 252 9.56 -2.88 20.32
CA ALA A 252 8.79 -1.64 20.26
C ALA A 252 8.97 -0.87 21.56
N ASN A 253 9.43 0.38 21.46
CA ASN A 253 9.75 1.24 22.59
C ASN A 253 10.84 0.67 23.52
N GLY A 254 11.79 -0.11 23.00
CA GLY A 254 12.80 -0.83 23.80
C GLY A 254 13.72 0.04 24.66
N PHE A 255 13.87 1.33 24.34
CA PHE A 255 14.59 2.31 25.17
C PHE A 255 13.66 3.25 25.96
N GLY A 256 12.35 3.01 25.94
CA GLY A 256 11.34 3.91 26.50
C GLY A 256 11.15 5.18 25.67
N SER A 257 10.40 6.13 26.23
CA SER A 257 10.02 7.40 25.58
C SER A 257 10.86 8.60 26.02
N GLY A 258 11.92 8.37 26.79
CA GLY A 258 12.69 9.44 27.45
C GLY A 258 11.90 10.14 28.55
N SER A 259 12.59 11.01 29.28
CA SER A 259 12.08 11.79 30.41
C SER A 259 10.97 12.78 30.04
N ASP A 260 10.85 13.12 28.76
CA ASP A 260 9.92 14.11 28.20
C ASP A 260 8.91 13.51 27.21
N GLY A 261 8.93 12.19 27.01
CA GLY A 261 7.87 11.44 26.34
C GLY A 261 7.89 11.44 24.81
N TRP A 262 8.83 12.16 24.18
CA TRP A 262 8.89 12.31 22.71
C TRP A 262 10.06 11.57 22.05
N TYR A 263 10.86 10.81 22.80
CA TYR A 263 11.93 10.00 22.23
C TYR A 263 11.42 8.90 21.28
N MET A 264 12.21 8.64 20.23
CA MET A 264 12.07 7.51 19.33
C MET A 264 13.45 6.97 18.96
N SER A 265 13.56 5.65 18.78
CA SER A 265 14.78 5.03 18.28
C SER A 265 14.66 4.65 16.81
N GLN A 266 15.69 4.88 16.01
CA GLN A 266 15.76 4.37 14.63
C GLN A 266 15.80 2.83 14.59
N ARG A 267 16.15 2.20 15.71
CA ARG A 267 16.24 0.74 15.87
C ARG A 267 14.91 0.07 16.24
N ASP A 268 13.85 0.82 16.50
CA ASP A 268 12.58 0.25 16.91
C ASP A 268 11.99 -0.66 15.82
N GLN A 269 11.68 -1.92 16.16
CA GLN A 269 11.20 -2.94 15.22
C GLN A 269 9.97 -2.53 14.40
N ARG A 270 9.18 -1.57 14.88
CA ARG A 270 8.00 -1.06 14.15
C ARG A 270 8.37 -0.39 12.84
N TRP A 271 9.61 0.08 12.69
CA TRP A 271 10.04 0.82 11.50
C TRP A 271 11.50 0.62 11.10
N ALA A 272 12.34 -0.02 11.92
CA ALA A 272 13.77 -0.23 11.67
C ALA A 272 14.05 -0.77 10.26
N TYR A 273 13.28 -1.76 9.79
CA TYR A 273 13.48 -2.38 8.48
C TYR A 273 12.69 -1.73 7.34
N LYS A 274 12.00 -0.62 7.60
CA LYS A 274 11.30 0.12 6.55
C LYS A 274 12.31 0.83 5.66
N THR A 275 12.14 0.71 4.35
CA THR A 275 12.96 1.44 3.38
C THR A 275 12.59 2.92 3.32
N MET A 276 13.55 3.77 2.96
CA MET A 276 13.37 5.22 2.90
C MET A 276 13.22 5.70 1.45
N GLY A 277 12.08 6.33 1.15
CA GLY A 277 11.75 6.79 -0.19
C GLY A 277 11.78 5.64 -1.20
N TYR A 278 12.51 5.82 -2.31
CA TYR A 278 12.73 4.77 -3.31
C TYR A 278 14.02 3.98 -3.13
N SER A 279 14.76 4.25 -2.05
CA SER A 279 15.99 3.55 -1.72
C SER A 279 15.75 2.13 -1.21
N SER A 280 16.76 1.28 -1.34
CA SER A 280 16.84 0.00 -0.63
C SER A 280 17.30 0.15 0.82
N ASP A 281 17.84 1.31 1.20
CA ASP A 281 18.37 1.54 2.54
C ASP A 281 17.23 1.68 3.56
N SER A 282 17.44 1.07 4.72
CA SER A 282 16.46 1.04 5.81
C SER A 282 16.67 2.14 6.86
N ILE A 283 15.63 2.45 7.63
CA ILE A 283 15.73 3.39 8.77
C ILE A 283 16.81 2.95 9.76
N LEU A 284 16.99 1.64 9.98
CA LEU A 284 18.02 1.11 10.85
C LEU A 284 19.43 1.51 10.39
N GLU A 285 19.69 1.49 9.08
CA GLU A 285 21.01 1.70 8.51
C GLU A 285 21.38 3.18 8.36
N VAL A 286 20.40 4.04 8.03
CA VAL A 286 20.66 5.44 7.62
C VAL A 286 19.65 6.46 8.16
N GLY A 287 18.77 6.05 9.08
CA GLY A 287 17.61 6.84 9.50
C GLY A 287 17.80 7.79 10.68
N CYS A 288 19.02 8.14 11.07
CA CYS A 288 19.28 9.00 12.23
C CYS A 288 18.57 10.37 12.11
N LEU A 289 18.78 11.08 11.00
CA LEU A 289 18.18 12.42 10.78
C LEU A 289 16.65 12.38 10.71
N ILE A 290 16.05 11.41 10.00
CA ILE A 290 14.58 11.32 9.94
C ILE A 290 13.98 10.96 11.30
N THR A 291 14.71 10.23 12.13
CA THR A 291 14.26 9.89 13.48
C THR A 291 14.30 11.11 14.38
N ASP A 292 15.35 11.94 14.27
CA ASP A 292 15.44 13.21 14.97
C ASP A 292 14.31 14.16 14.56
N VAL A 293 14.05 14.28 13.25
CA VAL A 293 12.93 15.09 12.77
C VAL A 293 11.60 14.58 13.31
N ALA A 294 11.34 13.26 13.29
CA ALA A 294 10.12 12.68 13.87
C ALA A 294 10.00 12.96 15.37
N MET A 295 11.10 12.86 16.12
CA MET A 295 11.15 13.22 17.55
C MET A 295 10.78 14.69 17.79
N ILE A 296 11.32 15.62 16.98
CA ILE A 296 10.96 17.04 17.07
C ILE A 296 9.47 17.27 16.74
N MET A 297 8.95 16.63 15.70
CA MET A 297 7.53 16.73 15.35
C MET A 297 6.64 16.27 16.52
N LYS A 298 7.03 15.17 17.19
CA LYS A 298 6.34 14.70 18.39
C LYS A 298 6.41 15.66 19.56
N LYS A 299 7.57 16.32 19.81
CA LYS A 299 7.66 17.40 20.81
C LYS A 299 6.63 18.50 20.55
N TYR A 300 6.42 18.86 19.28
CA TYR A 300 5.47 19.89 18.86
C TYR A 300 4.04 19.37 18.63
N GLY A 301 3.68 18.22 19.20
CA GLY A 301 2.32 17.71 19.24
C GLY A 301 1.85 16.97 17.99
N VAL A 302 2.77 16.59 17.11
CA VAL A 302 2.46 15.88 15.86
C VAL A 302 2.85 14.42 16.01
N ASP A 303 1.87 13.51 15.88
CA ASP A 303 2.13 12.06 15.98
C ASP A 303 2.78 11.50 14.71
N TRP A 304 4.03 11.89 14.47
CA TRP A 304 4.86 11.41 13.38
C TRP A 304 5.91 10.43 13.88
N THR A 305 6.01 9.31 13.19
CA THR A 305 7.05 8.30 13.37
C THR A 305 8.10 8.44 12.26
N PRO A 306 9.31 7.86 12.42
CA PRO A 306 10.28 7.76 11.34
C PRO A 306 9.70 7.10 10.09
N ALA A 307 8.75 6.17 10.27
CA ALA A 307 8.07 5.50 9.18
C ALA A 307 7.18 6.43 8.35
N ASN A 308 6.64 7.51 8.92
CA ASN A 308 5.83 8.48 8.16
C ASN A 308 6.72 9.26 7.19
N ILE A 309 7.88 9.74 7.66
CA ILE A 309 8.85 10.48 6.84
C ILE A 309 9.47 9.55 5.80
N ALA A 310 9.89 8.34 6.20
CA ALA A 310 10.46 7.34 5.28
C ALA A 310 9.51 6.94 4.14
N SER A 311 8.20 7.03 4.36
CA SER A 311 7.18 6.66 3.37
C SER A 311 6.98 7.70 2.27
N ASP A 312 7.42 8.94 2.46
CA ASP A 312 7.23 10.01 1.49
C ASP A 312 8.55 10.22 0.71
N PRO A 313 8.62 9.76 -0.55
CA PRO A 313 9.82 9.90 -1.37
C PRO A 313 10.18 11.37 -1.65
N GLY A 314 9.27 12.32 -1.43
CA GLY A 314 9.51 13.75 -1.65
C GLY A 314 10.56 14.34 -0.70
N TYR A 315 10.80 13.68 0.44
CA TYR A 315 11.84 14.08 1.38
C TYR A 315 13.25 13.69 0.94
N PHE A 316 13.40 12.83 -0.06
CA PHE A 316 14.67 12.20 -0.39
C PHE A 316 15.19 12.59 -1.77
N PHE A 317 16.52 12.61 -1.91
CA PHE A 317 17.16 12.85 -3.18
C PHE A 317 17.10 11.59 -4.05
N SER A 318 16.43 11.67 -5.20
CA SER A 318 16.45 10.62 -6.22
C SER A 318 15.98 9.26 -5.65
N ASN A 319 16.63 8.16 -6.02
CA ASN A 319 16.44 6.82 -5.46
C ASN A 319 17.29 6.55 -4.19
N THR A 320 17.81 7.58 -3.54
CA THR A 320 18.67 7.43 -2.35
C THR A 320 17.89 7.69 -1.07
N ALA A 321 18.39 7.22 0.07
CA ALA A 321 17.83 7.55 1.39
C ALA A 321 18.36 8.88 1.94
N TYR A 322 19.05 9.67 1.10
CA TYR A 322 19.57 10.97 1.49
C TYR A 322 18.39 11.94 1.64
N MET A 323 18.09 12.31 2.88
CA MET A 323 17.08 13.32 3.15
C MET A 323 17.58 14.66 2.63
N LEU A 324 16.81 15.29 1.74
CA LEU A 324 17.06 16.65 1.30
C LEU A 324 16.97 17.60 2.50
N HIS A 325 17.60 18.75 2.36
CA HIS A 325 17.70 19.71 3.46
C HIS A 325 16.30 20.06 4.02
N PRO A 326 16.04 19.90 5.34
CA PRO A 326 14.70 20.03 5.88
C PRO A 326 14.03 21.40 5.65
N SER A 327 14.81 22.46 5.37
CA SER A 327 14.27 23.78 5.03
C SER A 327 13.52 23.84 3.68
N GLN A 328 13.62 22.79 2.85
CA GLN A 328 12.93 22.72 1.57
C GLN A 328 11.45 22.33 1.72
N PHE A 329 11.02 21.97 2.93
CA PHE A 329 9.70 21.40 3.18
C PHE A 329 8.86 22.29 4.09
N SER A 330 7.55 22.14 3.94
CA SER A 330 6.59 22.67 4.90
C SER A 330 6.33 21.59 5.94
N TRP A 331 6.60 21.91 7.20
CA TRP A 331 6.38 20.97 8.30
C TRP A 331 5.02 21.24 8.96
N PRO A 332 4.43 20.22 9.60
CA PRO A 332 3.20 20.37 10.36
C PRO A 332 3.26 21.55 11.35
N ASN A 333 2.09 22.12 11.66
CA ASN A 333 1.95 23.31 12.53
C ASN A 333 2.69 24.56 12.02
N GLY A 334 3.08 24.60 10.75
CA GLY A 334 3.78 25.75 10.14
C GLY A 334 5.25 25.86 10.53
N MET A 335 5.81 24.81 11.16
CA MET A 335 7.19 24.78 11.62
C MET A 335 8.17 24.95 10.45
N LYS A 336 9.26 25.68 10.69
CA LYS A 336 10.31 25.91 9.70
C LYS A 336 11.66 25.46 10.24
N TYR A 337 12.38 24.70 9.42
CA TYR A 337 13.75 24.32 9.71
C TYR A 337 14.73 25.38 9.22
N SER A 338 15.71 25.71 10.06
CA SER A 338 16.84 26.56 9.68
C SER A 338 18.12 26.09 10.34
N ASN A 339 19.23 26.18 9.62
CA ASN A 339 20.56 26.00 10.22
C ASN A 339 20.88 27.18 11.13
N ILE A 340 21.59 26.90 12.20
CA ILE A 340 22.09 27.89 13.16
C ILE A 340 23.61 27.78 13.28
N PRO A 341 24.30 28.86 13.70
CA PRO A 341 25.69 28.75 14.13
C PRO A 341 25.81 27.77 15.31
N ILE A 342 26.90 26.98 15.35
CA ILE A 342 27.18 26.05 16.46
C ILE A 342 27.27 26.81 17.79
N SER A 343 27.75 28.06 17.78
CA SER A 343 27.80 28.93 18.97
C SER A 343 26.42 29.27 19.54
N SER A 344 25.34 29.13 18.77
CA SER A 344 23.97 29.44 19.19
C SER A 344 23.24 28.24 19.79
N ILE A 345 23.84 27.04 19.82
CA ILE A 345 23.21 25.81 20.34
C ILE A 345 22.70 26.02 21.78
N GLU A 346 23.54 26.56 22.66
CA GLU A 346 23.17 26.75 24.06
C GLU A 346 22.00 27.74 24.24
N ASP A 347 21.96 28.79 23.43
CA ASP A 347 20.89 29.79 23.48
C ASP A 347 19.56 29.19 23.06
N GLU A 348 19.54 28.35 22.03
CA GLU A 348 18.33 27.65 21.57
C GLU A 348 17.81 26.69 22.65
N ILE A 349 18.71 25.89 23.23
CA ILE A 349 18.36 24.95 24.31
C ILE A 349 17.81 25.68 25.54
N LYS A 350 18.40 26.83 25.92
CA LYS A 350 17.92 27.67 27.05
C LYS A 350 16.51 28.21 26.81
N ASN A 351 16.09 28.33 25.55
CA ASN A 351 14.74 28.74 25.17
C ASN A 351 13.79 27.55 24.92
N ASP A 352 14.09 26.37 25.46
CA ASP A 352 13.34 25.11 25.26
C ASP A 352 13.16 24.71 23.78
N ARG A 353 14.12 25.08 22.92
CA ARG A 353 14.17 24.67 21.52
C ARG A 353 15.28 23.63 21.33
N PRO A 354 14.94 22.34 21.22
CA PRO A 354 15.94 21.31 20.96
C PRO A 354 16.59 21.52 19.60
N VAL A 355 17.87 21.16 19.53
CA VAL A 355 18.71 21.38 18.36
C VAL A 355 19.10 20.04 17.77
N ILE A 356 18.81 19.82 16.49
CA ILE A 356 19.34 18.69 15.73
C ILE A 356 20.78 19.03 15.36
N VAL A 357 21.73 18.16 15.72
CA VAL A 357 23.14 18.33 15.39
C VAL A 357 23.65 17.16 14.56
N GLY A 358 24.35 17.47 13.48
CA GLY A 358 25.12 16.49 12.71
C GLY A 358 26.57 16.49 13.21
N LEU A 359 27.10 15.30 13.46
CA LEU A 359 28.41 15.12 14.08
C LEU A 359 29.23 14.00 13.44
N TYR A 360 30.55 14.09 13.57
CA TYR A 360 31.47 13.00 13.26
C TYR A 360 31.46 11.98 14.42
N ALA A 361 31.11 10.73 14.11
CA ALA A 361 30.96 9.62 15.04
C ALA A 361 31.94 8.50 14.68
N GLY A 362 33.20 8.66 15.11
CA GLY A 362 34.31 7.77 14.76
C GLY A 362 35.09 8.22 13.52
N LYS A 363 35.99 7.37 13.02
CA LYS A 363 36.94 7.74 11.95
C LYS A 363 36.28 8.05 10.60
N TYR A 364 35.19 7.34 10.29
CA TYR A 364 34.47 7.46 9.02
C TYR A 364 32.94 7.59 9.19
N GLY A 365 32.46 7.57 10.43
CA GLY A 365 31.04 7.63 10.74
C GLY A 365 30.55 9.07 10.87
N THR A 366 29.31 9.30 10.43
CA THR A 366 28.56 10.51 10.76
C THR A 366 27.26 10.10 11.42
N HIS A 367 26.71 10.94 12.29
CA HIS A 367 25.45 10.67 12.97
C HIS A 367 24.68 11.97 13.22
N TYR A 368 23.38 11.85 13.45
CA TYR A 368 22.53 12.95 13.91
C TYR A 368 21.95 12.60 15.28
N VAL A 369 21.94 13.59 16.17
CA VAL A 369 21.31 13.51 17.49
C VAL A 369 20.59 14.82 17.81
N ILE A 370 19.69 14.79 18.79
CA ILE A 370 19.04 16.00 19.32
C ILE A 370 19.70 16.40 20.65
N LEU A 371 20.16 17.63 20.75
CA LEU A 371 20.54 18.26 22.02
C LEU A 371 19.31 18.97 22.59
N LYS A 372 18.88 18.61 23.81
CA LYS A 372 17.59 19.07 24.36
C LYS A 372 17.71 19.90 25.64
N LYS A 373 18.78 19.71 26.42
CA LYS A 373 18.97 20.36 27.72
C LYS A 373 20.45 20.53 28.00
N LEU A 374 20.81 21.58 28.73
CA LEU A 374 22.12 21.75 29.33
C LEU A 374 22.06 21.32 30.80
N GLU A 375 22.98 20.45 31.22
CA GLU A 375 23.13 20.03 32.62
C GLU A 375 24.58 20.22 33.07
N GLY A 376 24.80 21.23 33.91
CA GLY A 376 26.15 21.73 34.19
C GLY A 376 26.79 22.26 32.91
N ASN A 377 27.91 21.64 32.51
CA ASN A 377 28.65 21.99 31.29
C ASN A 377 28.42 21.02 30.12
N ASP A 378 27.51 20.04 30.26
CA ASP A 378 27.27 19.02 29.23
C ASP A 378 25.85 19.09 28.66
N TYR A 379 25.69 18.59 27.45
CA TYR A 379 24.39 18.47 26.81
C TYR A 379 23.75 17.15 27.19
N ILE A 380 22.46 17.18 27.48
CA ILE A 380 21.61 16.00 27.50
C ILE A 380 21.00 15.85 26.12
N MET A 381 21.16 14.67 25.53
CA MET A 381 20.75 14.35 24.17
C MET A 381 19.70 13.25 24.11
N HIS A 382 18.95 13.26 23.01
CA HIS A 382 18.26 12.10 22.50
C HIS A 382 19.05 11.57 21.31
N ASP A 383 19.56 10.35 21.46
CA ASP A 383 20.29 9.68 20.40
C ASP A 383 19.38 8.61 19.78
N PRO A 384 19.05 8.70 18.48
CA PRO A 384 18.16 7.75 17.83
C PRO A 384 18.71 6.31 17.83
N TYR A 385 20.01 6.11 18.09
CA TYR A 385 20.67 4.83 18.14
C TYR A 385 20.98 4.33 19.56
N TYR A 386 21.48 5.19 20.45
CA TYR A 386 21.94 4.79 21.79
C TYR A 386 20.91 4.98 22.92
N GLY A 387 19.84 5.75 22.71
CA GLY A 387 18.78 5.91 23.70
C GLY A 387 18.49 7.37 24.08
N PRO A 388 17.43 7.58 24.90
CA PRO A 388 17.09 8.89 25.43
C PRO A 388 18.01 9.31 26.58
N ASP A 389 17.94 10.61 26.90
CA ASP A 389 18.53 11.25 28.08
C ASP A 389 20.02 10.92 28.33
N LYS A 390 20.81 10.84 27.26
CA LYS A 390 22.25 10.55 27.36
C LYS A 390 23.04 11.83 27.55
N LYS A 391 24.13 11.75 28.33
CA LYS A 391 25.13 12.82 28.33
C LYS A 391 25.91 12.78 27.03
N PHE A 392 26.04 13.92 26.37
CA PHE A 392 26.69 14.00 25.07
C PHE A 392 28.16 13.64 25.16
N SER A 393 28.85 14.11 26.21
CA SER A 393 30.29 13.85 26.41
C SER A 393 30.66 12.38 26.65
N ASP A 394 29.70 11.53 27.06
CA ASP A 394 29.92 10.09 27.21
C ASP A 394 30.09 9.37 25.86
N TYR A 395 29.61 9.97 24.77
CA TYR A 395 29.57 9.35 23.44
C TYR A 395 30.32 10.17 22.37
N TYR A 396 30.32 11.50 22.48
CA TYR A 396 30.78 12.41 21.45
C TYR A 396 31.52 13.63 22.01
N SER A 397 32.38 14.24 21.21
CA SER A 397 33.06 15.50 21.56
C SER A 397 32.28 16.69 21.00
N LYS A 398 32.16 17.80 21.74
CA LYS A 398 31.53 19.03 21.23
C LYS A 398 32.18 19.53 19.93
N GLY A 399 33.48 19.26 19.74
CA GLY A 399 34.21 19.62 18.52
C GLY A 399 33.91 18.71 17.32
N SER A 400 33.15 17.63 17.48
CA SER A 400 32.75 16.76 16.35
C SER A 400 31.49 17.26 15.65
N ILE A 401 30.78 18.24 16.21
CA ILE A 401 29.60 18.86 15.61
C ILE A 401 30.04 19.67 14.38
N PHE A 402 29.46 19.36 13.22
CA PHE A 402 29.74 20.09 11.97
C PHE A 402 28.52 20.86 11.45
N VAL A 403 27.32 20.56 11.94
CA VAL A 403 26.09 21.29 11.58
C VAL A 403 25.11 21.27 12.75
N ALA A 404 24.35 22.34 12.89
CA ALA A 404 23.27 22.46 13.85
C ALA A 404 22.06 23.12 13.19
N GLY A 405 20.86 22.66 13.54
CA GLY A 405 19.62 23.22 13.04
C GLY A 405 18.46 23.07 14.00
N VAL A 406 17.48 23.95 13.85
CA VAL A 406 16.31 24.02 14.73
C VAL A 406 15.04 24.16 13.92
N PHE A 407 13.95 23.70 14.53
CA PHE A 407 12.60 24.00 14.06
C PHE A 407 12.02 25.15 14.89
N ARG A 408 11.46 26.16 14.22
CA ARG A 408 10.75 27.30 14.82
C ARG A 408 9.34 27.47 14.28
#